data_AF-A0A9L0SXJ5-F1
#
_entry.id   AF-A0A9L0SXJ5-F1
#
_cell.length_a   1.000
_cell.length_b   1.000
_cell.length_c   1.000
_cell.angle_alpha   90.00
_cell.angle_beta   90.00
_cell.angle_gamma   90.00
#
_symmetry.space_group_name_H-M   'P 1'
#
loop_
_entity.id
_entity.type
_entity.pdbx_description
1 polymer ?
#
loop_
_entity_poly.entity_id
_entity_poly.type
_entity_poly.pdbx_seq_one_letter_code
_entity_poly.pdbx_strand_id
1 'polypeptide(L)'
;MPNIEETVLQSDSSEAEGEVQKPKTPGQSQENKSFCSDSHRPECQPEVLSVTELIETIKEVSKLSIAHEIVVNKDFYMEESVLPPNSLEGRFVDTVYKAFWDHLKEQLLSTPPDFTCALKLLKEVKEILLSLLLPRQNRLRNEVEEALDMDLLKQEAEHGALDVPHLSNYILNLMALLCAPARDEAVRKLKSITDPVQLLRGIFHVLGLMKMDMVNYTIRSLRPYLKEHSVQYERAKFQELLDRQPNLLECTTKWLTKAAADITPPSSSSPDSPGSSTMACALPNWAADNSELPSPTMVLYQGYLNLLLSDSDKEEFPEA
;
A
#
# COMPACT_ATOMS: atom_id res chain seq x y z
N MET A 1 -16.09 31.73 16.52
CA MET A 1 -16.89 32.52 15.55
C MET A 1 -16.02 32.83 14.35
N PRO A 2 -16.54 32.89 13.11
CA PRO A 2 -17.96 32.93 12.68
C PRO A 2 -18.47 31.54 12.25
N ASN A 3 -19.72 31.09 12.41
CA ASN A 3 -21.09 31.54 12.07
C ASN A 3 -21.43 31.51 10.56
N ILE A 4 -22.32 30.58 10.18
CA ILE A 4 -23.39 30.57 9.14
C ILE A 4 -24.10 29.21 9.33
N GLU A 5 -25.21 29.13 10.06
CA GLU A 5 -26.62 29.30 9.66
C GLU A 5 -27.22 28.20 8.76
N GLU A 6 -28.36 27.69 9.24
CA GLU A 6 -29.19 26.57 8.80
C GLU A 6 -29.81 26.77 7.41
N THR A 7 -30.09 25.66 6.71
CA THR A 7 -31.33 25.59 5.94
C THR A 7 -31.89 24.16 5.94
N VAL A 8 -33.06 24.05 6.58
CA VAL A 8 -34.01 22.95 6.56
C VAL A 8 -34.70 22.88 5.20
N LEU A 9 -34.87 21.69 4.61
CA LEU A 9 -36.04 21.40 3.78
C LEU A 9 -36.56 19.98 4.04
N GLN A 10 -37.83 19.95 4.38
CA GLN A 10 -38.67 18.81 4.72
C GLN A 10 -38.98 17.95 3.50
N SER A 11 -39.15 16.66 3.78
CA SER A 11 -39.88 15.66 3.01
C SER A 11 -41.33 16.06 2.73
N ASP A 12 -41.86 15.68 1.55
CA ASP A 12 -43.20 15.10 1.54
C ASP A 12 -43.45 14.13 0.38
N SER A 13 -44.38 13.24 0.69
CA SER A 13 -44.75 11.95 0.10
C SER A 13 -45.74 12.08 -1.07
N SER A 14 -45.79 11.11 -1.99
CA SER A 14 -47.08 10.52 -2.45
C SER A 14 -46.89 9.29 -3.34
N GLU A 15 -47.61 8.24 -2.98
CA GLU A 15 -47.83 6.95 -3.65
C GLU A 15 -48.55 7.07 -5.01
N ALA A 16 -48.34 6.10 -5.91
CA ALA A 16 -49.42 5.44 -6.65
C ALA A 16 -48.91 4.22 -7.44
N GLU A 17 -49.56 3.08 -7.19
CA GLU A 17 -49.42 1.79 -7.86
C GLU A 17 -49.86 1.82 -9.34
N GLY A 18 -49.38 0.85 -10.14
CA GLY A 18 -49.90 0.59 -11.48
C GLY A 18 -49.09 -0.45 -12.26
N GLU A 19 -49.37 -1.73 -12.03
CA GLU A 19 -48.73 -2.88 -12.67
C GLU A 19 -49.27 -3.17 -14.08
N VAL A 20 -48.37 -3.72 -14.92
CA VAL A 20 -48.56 -4.58 -16.11
C VAL A 20 -49.25 -4.01 -17.37
N GLN A 21 -48.46 -3.93 -18.46
CA GLN A 21 -48.74 -4.63 -19.73
C GLN A 21 -47.53 -4.65 -20.68
N LYS A 22 -47.00 -5.85 -20.96
CA LYS A 22 -46.11 -6.17 -22.09
C LYS A 22 -47.01 -6.51 -23.29
N PRO A 23 -46.60 -6.20 -24.55
CA PRO A 23 -46.23 -7.34 -25.40
C PRO A 23 -45.19 -7.08 -26.51
N LYS A 24 -44.50 -8.18 -26.84
CA LYS A 24 -44.08 -8.67 -28.18
C LYS A 24 -42.91 -7.99 -28.92
N THR A 25 -41.81 -8.73 -28.98
CA THR A 25 -40.85 -8.83 -30.10
C THR A 25 -41.47 -9.64 -31.26
N PRO A 26 -41.09 -9.34 -32.51
CA PRO A 26 -40.35 -10.30 -33.36
C PRO A 26 -39.19 -9.56 -34.08
N GLY A 27 -38.04 -10.11 -34.46
CA GLY A 27 -37.59 -11.45 -34.81
C GLY A 27 -36.70 -11.30 -36.08
N GLN A 28 -35.56 -12.01 -36.09
CA GLN A 28 -34.69 -12.37 -37.25
C GLN A 28 -33.55 -11.44 -37.72
N SER A 29 -32.33 -11.84 -37.33
CA SER A 29 -31.16 -12.27 -38.13
C SER A 29 -30.90 -11.68 -39.54
N GLN A 30 -29.69 -11.13 -39.77
CA GLN A 30 -28.71 -11.67 -40.75
C GLN A 30 -27.33 -10.98 -40.69
N GLU A 31 -26.32 -11.77 -41.03
CA GLU A 31 -24.87 -11.54 -40.94
C GLU A 31 -24.24 -10.62 -42.01
N ASN A 32 -22.96 -10.30 -41.74
CA ASN A 32 -21.85 -10.02 -42.65
C ASN A 32 -21.60 -8.57 -43.10
N LYS A 33 -20.49 -8.00 -42.62
CA LYS A 33 -19.33 -7.71 -43.50
C LYS A 33 -18.06 -7.36 -42.71
N SER A 34 -17.02 -8.11 -43.05
CA SER A 34 -15.61 -7.88 -42.74
C SER A 34 -15.14 -6.49 -43.19
N PHE A 35 -14.36 -5.82 -42.33
CA PHE A 35 -13.32 -4.90 -42.77
C PHE A 35 -12.09 -5.10 -41.87
N CYS A 36 -11.06 -5.73 -42.43
CA CYS A 36 -9.71 -5.62 -41.92
C CYS A 36 -9.22 -4.20 -42.21
N SER A 37 -8.66 -3.54 -41.21
CA SER A 37 -7.73 -2.43 -41.40
C SER A 37 -6.59 -2.63 -40.42
N ASP A 38 -5.49 -3.12 -40.99
CA ASP A 38 -4.15 -3.01 -40.45
C ASP A 38 -3.84 -1.52 -40.24
N SER A 39 -3.36 -1.16 -39.04
CA SER A 39 -2.21 -0.27 -38.79
C SER A 39 -2.21 0.25 -37.36
N HIS A 40 -1.07 0.07 -36.69
CA HIS A 40 -0.65 0.58 -35.38
C HIS A 40 -1.20 -0.16 -34.15
N ARG A 41 -0.55 -1.30 -33.86
CA ARG A 41 -0.49 -1.87 -32.51
C ARG A 41 0.77 -1.28 -31.84
N PRO A 42 0.71 -0.74 -30.61
CA PRO A 42 1.92 -0.36 -29.87
C PRO A 42 2.80 -1.61 -29.67
N GLU A 43 4.11 -1.48 -29.90
CA GLU A 43 5.10 -2.57 -30.04
C GLU A 43 5.78 -2.91 -28.70
N CYS A 44 5.01 -2.91 -27.60
CA CYS A 44 5.38 -3.55 -26.35
C CYS A 44 4.06 -3.97 -25.66
N GLN A 45 3.37 -5.00 -26.16
CA GLN A 45 2.24 -5.57 -25.43
C GLN A 45 2.74 -6.73 -24.57
N PRO A 46 2.68 -6.64 -23.23
CA PRO A 46 3.11 -7.72 -22.38
C PRO A 46 2.30 -8.97 -22.71
N GLU A 47 3.02 -10.09 -22.86
CA GLU A 47 2.44 -11.41 -23.05
C GLU A 47 1.44 -11.69 -21.90
N VAL A 48 0.31 -12.34 -22.21
CA VAL A 48 -0.84 -12.44 -21.30
C VAL A 48 -0.48 -13.22 -20.03
N LEU A 49 -0.02 -12.52 -18.99
CA LEU A 49 0.19 -13.09 -17.67
C LEU A 49 -1.15 -13.55 -17.08
N SER A 50 -1.12 -14.64 -16.30
CA SER A 50 -2.27 -14.96 -15.46
C SER A 50 -2.52 -13.80 -14.49
N VAL A 51 -3.79 -13.43 -14.29
CA VAL A 51 -4.20 -12.37 -13.35
C VAL A 51 -3.61 -12.59 -11.95
N THR A 52 -3.49 -13.87 -11.53
CA THR A 52 -2.90 -14.23 -10.23
C THR A 52 -1.41 -13.88 -10.16
N GLU A 53 -0.68 -14.16 -11.23
CA GLU A 53 0.76 -13.90 -11.30
C GLU A 53 1.04 -12.39 -11.38
N LEU A 54 0.24 -11.65 -12.12
CA LEU A 54 0.32 -10.19 -12.15
C LEU A 54 0.10 -9.58 -10.76
N ILE A 55 -0.91 -10.04 -10.02
CA ILE A 55 -1.18 -9.56 -8.65
C ILE A 55 0.01 -9.86 -7.72
N GLU A 56 0.63 -11.02 -7.86
CA GLU A 56 1.81 -11.37 -7.07
C GLU A 56 3.01 -10.49 -7.41
N THR A 57 3.29 -10.26 -8.70
CA THR A 57 4.35 -9.33 -9.14
C THR A 57 4.13 -7.93 -8.59
N ILE A 58 2.90 -7.40 -8.68
CA ILE A 58 2.56 -6.07 -8.14
C ILE A 58 2.82 -6.02 -6.63
N LYS A 59 2.48 -7.08 -5.89
CA LYS A 59 2.75 -7.15 -4.46
C LYS A 59 4.25 -7.16 -4.15
N GLU A 60 5.05 -7.91 -4.89
CA GLU A 60 6.50 -7.94 -4.67
C GLU A 60 7.18 -6.61 -5.02
N VAL A 61 6.79 -5.98 -6.13
CA VAL A 61 7.28 -4.64 -6.50
C VAL A 61 6.88 -3.61 -5.45
N SER A 62 5.65 -3.67 -4.94
CA SER A 62 5.19 -2.80 -3.86
C SER A 62 5.99 -2.99 -2.57
N LYS A 63 6.27 -4.24 -2.17
CA LYS A 63 7.12 -4.53 -1.00
C LYS A 63 8.53 -3.97 -1.18
N LEU A 64 9.12 -4.13 -2.37
CA LEU A 64 10.46 -3.61 -2.70
C LEU A 64 10.49 -2.09 -2.61
N SER A 65 9.49 -1.42 -3.20
CA SER A 65 9.33 0.04 -3.14
C SER A 65 9.21 0.53 -1.68
N ILE A 66 8.38 -0.12 -0.86
CA ILE A 66 8.25 0.24 0.56
C ILE A 66 9.55 0.01 1.33
N ALA A 67 10.25 -1.10 1.08
CA ALA A 67 11.54 -1.38 1.72
C ALA A 67 12.59 -0.31 1.36
N HIS A 68 12.63 0.11 0.10
CA HIS A 68 13.48 1.19 -0.37
C HIS A 68 13.14 2.52 0.32
N GLU A 69 11.86 2.90 0.34
CA GLU A 69 11.38 4.11 1.00
C GLU A 69 11.75 4.14 2.49
N ILE A 70 11.57 3.03 3.21
CA ILE A 70 11.93 2.91 4.63
C ILE A 70 13.41 3.23 4.87
N VAL A 71 14.30 2.83 3.95
CA VAL A 71 15.75 2.96 4.07
C VAL A 71 16.25 4.33 3.58
N VAL A 72 15.76 4.79 2.43
CA VAL A 72 16.26 5.99 1.75
C VAL A 72 15.61 7.25 2.29
N ASN A 73 14.29 7.24 2.48
CA ASN A 73 13.54 8.38 2.98
C ASN A 73 13.66 8.47 4.50
N LYS A 74 14.47 9.43 4.98
CA LYS A 74 14.68 9.65 6.43
C LYS A 74 13.40 10.04 7.16
N ASP A 75 12.51 10.73 6.45
CA ASP A 75 11.26 11.24 6.97
C ASP A 75 10.09 10.25 6.77
N PHE A 76 10.38 9.03 6.29
CA PHE A 76 9.38 7.97 6.18
C PHE A 76 8.66 7.79 7.50
N TYR A 77 7.33 7.87 7.43
CA TYR A 77 6.41 7.76 8.54
C TYR A 77 5.13 7.09 8.04
N MET A 78 4.64 6.11 8.81
CA MET A 78 3.35 5.49 8.57
C MET A 78 2.26 6.45 8.99
N GLU A 79 1.52 6.95 8.00
CA GLU A 79 0.39 7.85 8.20
C GLU A 79 -0.91 7.08 8.43
N GLU A 80 -1.87 7.78 9.05
CA GLU A 80 -3.23 7.28 9.14
C GLU A 80 -3.87 7.29 7.74
N SER A 81 -4.46 6.17 7.34
CA SER A 81 -5.18 6.09 6.07
C SER A 81 -6.48 6.90 6.17
N VAL A 82 -6.43 8.17 5.79
CA VAL A 82 -7.62 9.02 5.74
C VAL A 82 -8.28 8.82 4.37
N LEU A 83 -9.46 8.20 4.35
CA LEU A 83 -10.27 8.13 3.14
C LEU A 83 -10.71 9.54 2.72
N PRO A 84 -10.77 9.85 1.41
CA PRO A 84 -11.22 11.15 0.96
C PRO A 84 -12.61 11.49 1.51
N PRO A 85 -12.83 12.74 1.96
CA PRO A 85 -14.13 13.15 2.48
C PRO A 85 -15.21 12.97 1.40
N ASN A 86 -16.32 12.36 1.78
CA ASN A 86 -17.44 12.00 0.88
C ASN A 86 -17.15 10.91 -0.17
N SER A 87 -16.06 10.15 -0.04
CA SER A 87 -15.89 8.91 -0.82
C SER A 87 -17.02 7.92 -0.55
N LEU A 88 -17.37 7.11 -1.55
CA LEU A 88 -18.37 6.04 -1.39
C LEU A 88 -17.91 5.04 -0.32
N GLU A 89 -16.63 4.68 -0.37
CA GLU A 89 -15.95 3.82 0.57
C GLU A 89 -15.97 4.43 1.98
N GLY A 90 -15.67 5.72 2.11
CA GLY A 90 -15.72 6.42 3.39
C GLY A 90 -17.12 6.40 4.01
N ARG A 91 -18.16 6.71 3.22
CA ARG A 91 -19.56 6.64 3.68
C ARG A 91 -19.97 5.23 4.09
N PHE A 92 -19.55 4.22 3.33
CA PHE A 92 -19.81 2.83 3.65
C PHE A 92 -19.15 2.43 4.97
N VAL A 93 -17.86 2.73 5.13
CA VAL A 93 -17.09 2.50 6.34
C VAL A 93 -17.76 3.19 7.53
N ASP A 94 -18.05 4.49 7.43
CA ASP A 94 -18.71 5.24 8.51
C ASP A 94 -20.05 4.63 8.92
N THR A 95 -20.85 4.16 7.95
CA THR A 95 -22.15 3.53 8.21
C THR A 95 -21.97 2.22 8.98
N VAL A 96 -21.02 1.37 8.57
CA VAL A 96 -20.72 0.10 9.24
C VAL A 96 -20.18 0.32 10.65
N TYR A 97 -19.22 1.24 10.80
CA TYR A 97 -18.66 1.60 12.11
C TYR A 97 -19.73 2.16 13.04
N LYS A 98 -20.61 3.03 12.54
CA LYS A 98 -21.73 3.56 13.32
C LYS A 98 -22.68 2.45 13.75
N ALA A 99 -23.10 1.59 12.84
CA ALA A 99 -24.00 0.47 13.14
C ALA A 99 -23.41 -0.47 14.21
N PHE A 100 -22.10 -0.72 14.17
CA PHE A 100 -21.40 -1.50 15.18
C PHE A 100 -21.51 -0.88 16.59
N TRP A 101 -21.21 0.41 16.73
CA TRP A 101 -21.27 1.09 18.02
C TRP A 101 -22.70 1.29 18.52
N ASP A 102 -23.66 1.50 17.61
CA ASP A 102 -25.08 1.56 17.93
C ASP A 102 -25.58 0.20 18.47
N HIS A 103 -25.16 -0.91 17.86
CA HIS A 103 -25.46 -2.25 18.35
C HIS A 103 -24.85 -2.53 19.74
N LEU A 104 -23.59 -2.15 19.97
CA LEU A 104 -22.97 -2.27 21.30
C LEU A 104 -23.75 -1.47 22.34
N LYS A 105 -24.21 -0.26 21.98
CA LYS A 105 -25.01 0.59 22.87
C LYS A 105 -26.34 -0.06 23.22
N GLU A 106 -27.02 -0.66 22.24
CA GLU A 106 -28.26 -1.40 22.46
C GLU A 106 -28.07 -2.59 23.42
N GLN A 107 -26.99 -3.36 23.26
CA GLN A 107 -26.67 -4.48 24.14
C GLN A 107 -26.42 -4.03 25.60
N LEU A 108 -25.68 -2.94 25.80
CA LEU A 108 -25.38 -2.42 27.14
C LEU A 108 -26.60 -1.77 27.82
N LEU A 109 -27.57 -1.26 27.05
CA LEU A 109 -28.81 -0.69 27.56
C LEU A 109 -29.92 -1.72 27.78
N SER A 110 -29.73 -2.97 27.33
CA SER A 110 -30.68 -4.06 27.52
C SER A 110 -30.82 -4.44 29.00
N THR A 111 -31.94 -5.05 29.37
CA THR A 111 -32.22 -5.53 30.74
C THR A 111 -32.45 -7.04 30.74
N PRO A 112 -31.52 -7.87 31.27
CA PRO A 112 -30.20 -7.51 31.81
C PRO A 112 -29.21 -7.06 30.72
N PRO A 113 -28.17 -6.28 31.06
CA PRO A 113 -27.16 -5.84 30.09
C PRO A 113 -26.40 -7.01 29.48
N ASP A 114 -26.19 -6.97 28.16
CA ASP A 114 -25.38 -7.96 27.45
C ASP A 114 -23.96 -7.42 27.21
N PHE A 115 -22.99 -8.00 27.91
CA PHE A 115 -21.57 -7.63 27.79
C PHE A 115 -20.82 -8.42 26.72
N THR A 116 -21.47 -9.29 25.95
CA THR A 116 -20.80 -10.20 25.00
C THR A 116 -19.91 -9.47 24.00
N CYS A 117 -20.38 -8.36 23.42
CA CYS A 117 -19.57 -7.56 22.50
C CYS A 117 -18.50 -6.74 23.23
N ALA A 118 -18.83 -6.14 24.38
CA ALA A 118 -17.89 -5.39 25.21
C ALA A 118 -16.69 -6.25 25.65
N LEU A 119 -16.91 -7.50 26.04
CA LEU A 119 -15.86 -8.44 26.44
C LEU A 119 -14.93 -8.79 25.27
N LYS A 120 -15.45 -8.91 24.03
CA LYS A 120 -14.61 -9.11 22.84
C LYS A 120 -13.71 -7.89 22.59
N LEU A 121 -14.29 -6.69 22.71
CA LEU A 121 -13.53 -5.44 22.56
C LEU A 121 -12.50 -5.27 23.68
N LEU A 122 -12.81 -5.64 24.93
CA LEU A 122 -11.85 -5.63 26.03
C LEU A 122 -10.70 -6.61 25.81
N LYS A 123 -10.99 -7.79 25.24
CA LYS A 123 -9.95 -8.73 24.83
C LYS A 123 -9.03 -8.11 23.78
N GLU A 124 -9.59 -7.45 22.76
CA GLU A 124 -8.77 -6.73 21.77
C GLU A 124 -7.93 -5.63 22.42
N VAL A 125 -8.51 -4.84 23.33
CA VAL A 125 -7.76 -3.82 24.10
C VAL A 125 -6.59 -4.45 24.86
N LYS A 126 -6.81 -5.59 25.55
CA LYS A 126 -5.74 -6.36 26.22
C LYS A 126 -4.63 -6.74 25.24
N GLU A 127 -4.97 -7.36 24.12
CA GLU A 127 -3.98 -7.80 23.12
C GLU A 127 -3.18 -6.62 22.57
N ILE A 128 -3.83 -5.48 22.31
CA ILE A 128 -3.16 -4.26 21.85
C ILE A 128 -2.18 -3.76 22.92
N LEU A 129 -2.63 -3.63 24.17
CA LEU A 129 -1.78 -3.18 25.27
C LEU A 129 -0.56 -4.09 25.45
N LEU A 130 -0.76 -5.41 25.39
CA LEU A 130 0.33 -6.40 25.47
C LEU A 130 1.29 -6.32 24.27
N SER A 131 0.80 -5.95 23.08
CA SER A 131 1.63 -5.74 21.89
C SER A 131 2.49 -4.48 21.97
N LEU A 132 2.09 -3.50 22.78
CA LEU A 132 2.83 -2.26 23.02
C LEU A 132 3.94 -2.42 24.08
N LEU A 133 3.94 -3.53 24.83
CA LEU A 133 4.96 -3.82 25.83
C LEU A 133 6.27 -4.26 25.19
N LEU A 134 7.39 -3.78 25.73
CA LEU A 134 8.71 -4.21 25.30
C LEU A 134 9.00 -5.65 25.76
N PRO A 135 9.78 -6.45 25.00
CA PRO A 135 10.03 -7.87 25.32
C PRO A 135 10.59 -8.17 26.71
N ARG A 136 11.21 -7.18 27.37
CA ARG A 136 11.84 -7.34 28.69
C ARG A 136 10.92 -7.00 29.87
N GLN A 137 9.69 -6.53 29.61
CA GLN A 137 8.76 -6.06 30.64
C GLN A 137 7.84 -7.18 31.16
N ASN A 138 8.41 -8.33 31.55
CA ASN A 138 7.64 -9.52 31.96
C ASN A 138 6.75 -9.26 33.18
N ARG A 139 7.23 -8.46 34.15
CA ARG A 139 6.44 -8.10 35.33
C ARG A 139 5.16 -7.36 34.94
N LEU A 140 5.29 -6.29 34.15
CA LEU A 140 4.14 -5.50 33.71
C LEU A 140 3.21 -6.33 32.82
N ARG A 141 3.76 -7.19 31.96
CA ARG A 141 2.97 -8.16 31.17
C ARG A 141 2.08 -9.02 32.08
N ASN A 142 2.66 -9.64 33.11
CA ASN A 142 1.89 -10.47 34.05
C ASN A 142 0.83 -9.66 34.80
N GLU A 143 1.18 -8.45 35.26
CA GLU A 143 0.22 -7.54 35.93
C GLU A 143 -0.96 -7.19 35.01
N VAL A 144 -0.73 -7.00 33.70
CA VAL A 144 -1.79 -6.75 32.71
C VAL A 144 -2.60 -8.02 32.42
N GLU A 145 -1.95 -9.18 32.34
CA GLU A 145 -2.63 -10.46 32.12
C GLU A 145 -3.58 -10.83 33.26
N GLU A 146 -3.17 -10.57 34.50
CA GLU A 146 -3.96 -10.78 35.72
C GLU A 146 -5.11 -9.77 35.84
N ALA A 147 -4.84 -8.48 35.63
CA ALA A 147 -5.87 -7.44 35.77
C ALA A 147 -6.93 -7.48 34.65
N LEU A 148 -6.57 -7.95 33.46
CA LEU A 148 -7.46 -8.13 32.32
C LEU A 148 -7.72 -9.63 32.08
N ASP A 149 -7.98 -10.40 33.12
CA ASP A 149 -8.40 -11.80 32.98
C ASP A 149 -9.81 -11.88 32.37
N MET A 150 -9.90 -12.38 31.14
CA MET A 150 -11.15 -12.41 30.39
C MET A 150 -12.16 -13.39 30.96
N ASP A 151 -11.72 -14.48 31.59
CA ASP A 151 -12.61 -15.46 32.20
C ASP A 151 -13.22 -14.89 33.48
N LEU A 152 -12.42 -14.17 34.27
CA LEU A 152 -12.90 -13.43 35.45
C LEU A 152 -13.87 -12.32 35.07
N LEU A 153 -13.51 -11.45 34.11
CA LEU A 153 -14.37 -10.35 33.65
C LEU A 153 -15.70 -10.86 33.09
N LYS A 154 -15.69 -12.01 32.41
CA LYS A 154 -16.91 -12.68 31.94
C LYS A 154 -17.77 -13.15 33.11
N GLN A 155 -17.18 -13.79 34.11
CA GLN A 155 -17.90 -14.24 35.31
C GLN A 155 -18.52 -13.04 36.05
N GLU A 156 -17.76 -11.96 36.23
CA GLU A 156 -18.26 -10.74 36.88
C GLU A 156 -19.42 -10.12 36.11
N ALA A 157 -19.35 -10.10 34.77
CA ALA A 157 -20.42 -9.60 33.92
C ALA A 157 -21.71 -10.43 34.02
N GLU A 158 -21.60 -11.77 33.98
CA GLU A 158 -22.75 -12.69 34.08
C GLU A 158 -23.49 -12.58 35.42
N HIS A 159 -22.77 -12.23 36.49
CA HIS A 159 -23.34 -12.06 37.83
C HIS A 159 -23.68 -10.59 38.18
N GLY A 160 -23.49 -9.66 37.23
CA GLY A 160 -23.77 -8.23 37.44
C GLY A 160 -22.83 -7.54 38.45
N ALA A 161 -21.62 -8.10 38.65
CA ALA A 161 -20.61 -7.61 39.58
C ALA A 161 -19.48 -6.81 38.90
N LEU A 162 -19.50 -6.70 37.56
CA LEU A 162 -18.46 -6.02 36.79
C LEU A 162 -18.37 -4.51 37.10
N ASP A 163 -17.24 -4.06 37.64
CA ASP A 163 -16.95 -2.65 37.91
C ASP A 163 -16.34 -1.97 36.67
N VAL A 164 -17.22 -1.47 35.79
CA VAL A 164 -16.82 -0.77 34.54
C VAL A 164 -15.96 0.48 34.82
N PRO A 165 -16.29 1.37 35.78
CA PRO A 165 -15.42 2.50 36.12
C PRO A 165 -14.02 2.11 36.58
N HIS A 166 -13.88 1.11 37.43
CA HIS A 166 -12.57 0.64 37.91
C HIS A 166 -11.72 0.11 36.75
N LEU A 167 -12.30 -0.79 35.95
CA LEU A 167 -11.65 -1.39 34.78
C LEU A 167 -11.22 -0.32 33.77
N SER A 168 -12.10 0.64 33.49
CA SER A 168 -11.81 1.73 32.56
C SER A 168 -10.65 2.60 33.05
N ASN A 169 -10.62 2.94 34.35
CA ASN A 169 -9.52 3.70 34.93
C ASN A 169 -8.19 2.95 34.88
N TYR A 170 -8.21 1.63 35.12
CA TYR A 170 -7.02 0.79 34.98
C TYR A 170 -6.46 0.86 33.55
N ILE A 171 -7.30 0.65 32.54
CA ILE A 171 -6.92 0.72 31.11
C ILE A 171 -6.36 2.11 30.77
N LEU A 172 -7.04 3.18 31.17
CA LEU A 172 -6.59 4.55 30.87
C LEU A 172 -5.25 4.89 31.54
N ASN A 173 -5.02 4.42 32.76
CA ASN A 173 -3.75 4.63 33.45
C ASN A 173 -2.61 3.82 32.80
N LEU A 174 -2.90 2.60 32.35
CA LEU A 174 -1.94 1.81 31.60
C LEU A 174 -1.62 2.44 30.23
N MET A 175 -2.63 2.97 29.52
CA MET A 175 -2.40 3.74 28.29
C MET A 175 -1.52 4.96 28.55
N ALA A 176 -1.78 5.71 29.62
CA ALA A 176 -0.96 6.85 30.01
C ALA A 176 0.49 6.48 30.35
N LEU A 177 0.71 5.28 30.89
CA LEU A 177 2.04 4.76 31.19
C LEU A 177 2.82 4.37 29.92
N LEU A 178 2.12 3.86 28.90
CA LEU A 178 2.72 3.30 27.69
C LEU A 178 2.81 4.28 26.52
N CYS A 179 2.01 5.35 26.53
CA CYS A 179 1.95 6.28 25.40
C CYS A 179 3.16 7.22 25.32
N ALA A 180 3.40 7.75 24.12
CA ALA A 180 4.35 8.83 23.93
C ALA A 180 3.79 10.16 24.51
N PRO A 181 4.64 11.10 24.95
CA PRO A 181 4.20 12.38 25.53
C PRO A 181 3.22 13.17 24.64
N ALA A 182 3.32 13.02 23.31
CA ALA A 182 2.41 13.65 22.36
C ALA A 182 0.95 13.17 22.48
N ARG A 183 0.70 12.03 23.14
CA ARG A 183 -0.62 11.42 23.30
C ARG A 183 -1.23 11.63 24.68
N ASP A 184 -0.50 12.20 25.64
CA ASP A 184 -0.96 12.42 27.01
C ASP A 184 -2.27 13.23 27.06
N GLU A 185 -2.41 14.23 26.19
CA GLU A 185 -3.63 15.04 26.09
C GLU A 185 -4.81 14.23 25.56
N ALA A 186 -4.59 13.32 24.61
CA ALA A 186 -5.64 12.46 24.08
C ALA A 186 -6.14 11.49 25.17
N VAL A 187 -5.24 10.86 25.91
CA VAL A 187 -5.59 9.98 27.03
C VAL A 187 -6.32 10.75 28.14
N ARG A 188 -5.91 11.99 28.42
CA ARG A 188 -6.58 12.87 29.40
C ARG A 188 -8.02 13.17 29.02
N LYS A 189 -8.30 13.44 27.74
CA LYS A 189 -9.67 13.66 27.24
C LYS A 189 -10.56 12.43 27.47
N LEU A 190 -10.03 11.22 27.31
CA LEU A 190 -10.79 9.99 27.57
C LEU A 190 -11.26 9.88 29.03
N LYS A 191 -10.48 10.36 30.00
CA LYS A 191 -10.86 10.36 31.43
C LYS A 191 -12.12 11.18 31.73
N SER A 192 -12.50 12.11 30.85
CA SER A 192 -13.70 12.94 31.00
C SER A 192 -14.98 12.30 30.42
N ILE A 193 -14.86 11.19 29.69
CA ILE A 193 -15.99 10.54 29.02
C ILE A 193 -16.70 9.60 30.00
N THR A 194 -17.99 9.84 30.23
CA THR A 194 -18.82 9.00 31.12
C THR A 194 -19.53 7.87 30.38
N ASP A 195 -19.89 8.08 29.11
CA ASP A 195 -20.57 7.06 28.31
C ASP A 195 -19.60 5.92 27.94
N PRO A 196 -19.90 4.65 28.32
CA PRO A 196 -18.96 3.54 28.16
C PRO A 196 -18.67 3.22 26.68
N VAL A 197 -19.64 3.43 25.79
CA VAL A 197 -19.49 3.17 24.35
C VAL A 197 -18.57 4.22 23.72
N GLN A 198 -18.80 5.50 24.02
CA GLN A 198 -17.91 6.59 23.57
C GLN A 198 -16.50 6.45 24.15
N LEU A 199 -16.40 6.02 25.41
CA LEU A 199 -15.11 5.78 26.04
C LEU A 199 -14.34 4.67 25.34
N LEU A 200 -14.98 3.53 25.08
CA LEU A 200 -14.37 2.39 24.39
C LEU A 200 -13.96 2.78 22.96
N ARG A 201 -14.82 3.50 22.23
CA ARG A 201 -14.49 4.04 20.91
C ARG A 201 -13.25 4.95 20.95
N GLY A 202 -13.18 5.84 21.94
CA GLY A 202 -12.04 6.73 22.15
C GLY A 202 -10.76 5.97 22.52
N ILE A 203 -10.87 4.92 23.35
CA ILE A 203 -9.75 4.03 23.70
C ILE A 203 -9.19 3.38 22.43
N PHE A 204 -10.04 2.78 21.58
CA PHE A 204 -9.58 2.15 20.32
C PHE A 204 -8.88 3.12 19.39
N HIS A 205 -9.41 4.35 19.26
CA HIS A 205 -8.78 5.38 18.44
C HIS A 205 -7.37 5.72 18.96
N VAL A 206 -7.23 6.00 20.27
CA VAL A 206 -5.92 6.32 20.86
C VAL A 206 -4.97 5.13 20.83
N LEU A 207 -5.45 3.91 21.06
CA LEU A 207 -4.63 2.69 20.92
C LEU A 207 -4.14 2.48 19.48
N GLY A 208 -4.96 2.80 18.48
CA GLY A 208 -4.55 2.78 17.07
C GLY A 208 -3.41 3.76 16.80
N LEU A 209 -3.51 4.98 17.33
CA LEU A 209 -2.44 5.98 17.26
C LEU A 209 -1.17 5.52 17.98
N MET A 210 -1.29 4.91 19.17
CA MET A 210 -0.16 4.35 19.91
C MET A 210 0.54 3.22 19.15
N LYS A 211 -0.21 2.36 18.44
CA LYS A 211 0.37 1.34 17.55
C LYS A 211 1.17 1.98 16.42
N MET A 212 0.62 3.00 15.78
CA MET A 212 1.32 3.76 14.73
C MET A 212 2.60 4.39 15.29
N ASP A 213 2.55 4.99 16.48
CA ASP A 213 3.72 5.57 17.14
C ASP A 213 4.81 4.50 17.38
N MET A 214 4.43 3.30 17.83
CA MET A 214 5.36 2.18 18.04
C MET A 214 5.98 1.67 16.72
N VAL A 215 5.18 1.54 15.65
CA VAL A 215 5.69 1.15 14.32
C VAL A 215 6.71 2.17 13.82
N ASN A 216 6.37 3.45 13.89
CA ASN A 216 7.23 4.53 13.46
C ASN A 216 8.53 4.62 14.28
N TYR A 217 8.44 4.43 15.59
CA TYR A 217 9.62 4.31 16.46
C TYR A 217 10.49 3.11 16.07
N THR A 218 9.87 1.94 15.84
CA THR A 218 10.57 0.70 15.47
C THR A 218 11.33 0.87 14.16
N ILE A 219 10.67 1.43 13.13
CA ILE A 219 11.29 1.74 11.84
C ILE A 219 12.51 2.65 12.03
N ARG A 220 12.36 3.74 12.79
CA ARG A 220 13.47 4.68 13.06
C ARG A 220 14.64 4.01 13.76
N SER A 221 14.36 3.15 14.75
CA SER A 221 15.40 2.43 15.51
C SER A 221 16.14 1.37 14.68
N LEU A 222 15.44 0.69 13.76
CA LEU A 222 16.02 -0.38 12.93
C LEU A 222 16.67 0.13 11.65
N ARG A 223 16.31 1.32 11.17
CA ARG A 223 16.82 1.90 9.91
C ARG A 223 18.33 1.82 9.72
N PRO A 224 19.20 2.09 10.73
CA PRO A 224 20.65 1.95 10.57
C PRO A 224 21.08 0.55 10.13
N TYR A 225 20.46 -0.48 10.71
CA TYR A 225 20.73 -1.89 10.39
C TYR A 225 20.15 -2.29 9.03
N LEU A 226 18.95 -1.79 8.70
CA LEU A 226 18.34 -2.03 7.39
C LEU A 226 19.21 -1.45 6.25
N LYS A 227 19.80 -0.27 6.48
CA LYS A 227 20.67 0.39 5.49
C LYS A 227 21.95 -0.38 5.19
N GLU A 228 22.47 -1.13 6.16
CA GLU A 228 23.68 -1.94 5.96
C GLU A 228 23.46 -3.08 4.95
N HIS A 229 22.24 -3.62 4.89
CA HIS A 229 21.89 -4.78 4.06
C HIS A 229 20.94 -4.46 2.89
N SER A 230 20.54 -3.19 2.73
CA SER A 230 19.49 -2.82 1.77
C SER A 230 19.89 -3.12 0.33
N VAL A 231 21.13 -2.84 -0.06
CA VAL A 231 21.63 -3.05 -1.42
C VAL A 231 21.62 -4.54 -1.79
N GLN A 232 22.04 -5.42 -0.88
CA GLN A 232 22.01 -6.86 -1.13
C GLN A 232 20.58 -7.38 -1.21
N TYR A 233 19.71 -6.91 -0.30
CA TYR A 233 18.30 -7.28 -0.29
C TYR A 233 17.59 -6.86 -1.59
N GLU A 234 17.72 -5.60 -2.00
CA GLU A 234 17.08 -5.07 -3.20
C GLU A 234 17.53 -5.81 -4.46
N ARG A 235 18.86 -6.05 -4.60
CA ARG A 235 19.41 -6.82 -5.73
C ARG A 235 18.90 -8.25 -5.77
N ALA A 236 18.89 -8.94 -4.63
CA ALA A 236 18.43 -10.33 -4.56
C ALA A 236 16.93 -10.43 -4.91
N LYS A 237 16.11 -9.51 -4.40
CA LYS A 237 14.67 -9.48 -4.70
C LYS A 237 14.36 -9.09 -6.12
N PHE A 238 15.10 -8.15 -6.68
CA PHE A 238 14.99 -7.79 -8.08
C PHE A 238 15.40 -8.96 -8.98
N GLN A 239 16.47 -9.68 -8.64
CA GLN A 239 16.87 -10.87 -9.39
C GLN A 239 15.81 -11.98 -9.34
N GLU A 240 15.23 -12.25 -8.17
CA GLU A 240 14.12 -13.21 -8.03
C GLU A 240 12.92 -12.84 -8.92
N LEU A 241 12.64 -11.54 -9.05
CA LEU A 241 11.59 -11.03 -9.92
C LEU A 241 11.89 -11.28 -11.40
N LEU A 242 13.15 -11.06 -11.82
CA LEU A 242 13.60 -11.33 -13.20
C LEU A 242 13.61 -12.82 -13.53
N ASP A 243 14.04 -13.66 -12.60
CA ASP A 243 14.08 -15.11 -12.79
C ASP A 243 12.66 -15.68 -12.96
N ARG A 244 11.68 -15.08 -12.29
CA ARG A 244 10.26 -15.42 -12.43
C ARG A 244 9.66 -14.87 -13.73
N GLN A 245 10.02 -13.65 -14.11
CA GLN A 245 9.47 -12.94 -15.28
C GLN A 245 10.60 -12.38 -16.16
N PRO A 246 11.14 -13.19 -17.10
CA PRO A 246 12.28 -12.79 -17.93
C PRO A 246 11.95 -11.63 -18.90
N ASN A 247 10.68 -11.49 -19.26
CA ASN A 247 10.13 -10.45 -20.12
C ASN A 247 9.77 -9.15 -19.38
N LEU A 248 9.99 -9.05 -18.06
CA LEU A 248 9.66 -7.86 -17.27
C LEU A 248 10.40 -6.59 -17.74
N LEU A 249 11.61 -6.75 -18.29
CA LEU A 249 12.47 -5.65 -18.75
C LEU A 249 12.48 -5.50 -20.27
N GLU A 250 11.47 -5.96 -21.01
CA GLU A 250 11.50 -5.96 -22.48
C GLU A 250 11.70 -4.54 -23.05
N CYS A 251 10.89 -3.57 -22.62
CA CYS A 251 10.97 -2.21 -23.14
C CYS A 251 12.26 -1.52 -22.65
N THR A 252 12.71 -1.77 -21.41
CA THR A 252 14.03 -1.32 -20.91
C THR A 252 15.20 -1.92 -21.71
N THR A 253 15.10 -3.19 -22.10
CA THR A 253 16.12 -3.90 -22.89
C THR A 253 16.17 -3.34 -24.31
N LYS A 254 15.02 -3.12 -24.96
CA LYS A 254 14.93 -2.46 -26.27
C LYS A 254 15.55 -1.05 -26.23
N TRP A 255 15.20 -0.26 -25.21
CA TRP A 255 15.74 1.08 -25.00
C TRP A 255 17.27 1.08 -24.87
N LEU A 256 17.84 0.23 -24.02
CA LEU A 256 19.29 0.11 -23.85
C LEU A 256 19.99 -0.42 -25.10
N THR A 257 19.36 -1.33 -25.85
CA THR A 257 19.90 -1.87 -27.10
C THR A 257 19.98 -0.79 -28.18
N LYS A 258 18.96 0.06 -28.29
CA LYS A 258 18.97 1.23 -29.18
C LYS A 258 20.12 2.19 -28.82
N ALA A 259 20.25 2.53 -27.54
CA ALA A 259 21.34 3.39 -27.07
C ALA A 259 22.74 2.80 -27.33
N ALA A 260 22.89 1.48 -27.20
CA ALA A 260 24.15 0.78 -27.52
C ALA A 260 24.46 0.78 -29.03
N ALA A 261 23.44 0.68 -29.89
CA ALA A 261 23.59 0.75 -31.34
C ALA A 261 24.04 2.13 -31.80
N ASP A 262 23.53 3.21 -31.20
CA ASP A 262 23.87 4.59 -31.56
C ASP A 262 25.36 4.93 -31.30
N ILE A 263 25.97 4.32 -30.29
CA ILE A 263 27.39 4.52 -29.95
C ILE A 263 28.32 3.49 -30.58
N THR A 264 27.79 2.43 -31.19
CA THR A 264 28.60 1.43 -31.88
C THR A 264 28.78 1.88 -33.34
N PRO A 265 30.02 2.14 -33.80
CA PRO A 265 30.23 2.57 -35.18
C PRO A 265 29.78 1.48 -36.15
N PRO A 266 29.16 1.83 -37.30
CA PRO A 266 28.76 0.84 -38.28
C PRO A 266 30.00 0.13 -38.81
N SER A 267 30.08 -1.18 -38.59
CA SER A 267 31.09 -2.06 -39.18
C SER A 267 31.04 -1.88 -40.69
N SER A 268 32.11 -1.33 -41.28
CA SER A 268 32.24 -1.24 -42.73
C SER A 268 32.45 -2.65 -43.30
N SER A 269 31.37 -3.36 -43.62
CA SER A 269 31.43 -4.49 -44.54
C SER A 269 31.59 -3.94 -45.95
N SER A 270 32.83 -3.82 -46.41
CA SER A 270 33.12 -3.51 -47.81
C SER A 270 32.67 -4.68 -48.68
N PRO A 271 31.93 -4.47 -49.79
CA PRO A 271 31.77 -5.47 -50.82
C PRO A 271 33.09 -5.62 -51.59
N ASP A 272 33.55 -6.85 -51.73
CA ASP A 272 34.74 -7.23 -52.49
C ASP A 272 34.75 -6.63 -53.90
N SER A 273 35.90 -6.10 -54.32
CA SER A 273 36.24 -5.93 -55.74
C SER A 273 37.72 -6.24 -55.94
N PRO A 274 38.08 -7.17 -56.86
CA PRO A 274 39.46 -7.55 -57.07
C PRO A 274 40.12 -6.67 -58.14
N GLY A 275 41.31 -6.14 -57.86
CA GLY A 275 42.09 -5.44 -58.88
C GLY A 275 43.39 -4.76 -58.43
N SER A 276 44.48 -5.53 -58.45
CA SER A 276 45.86 -5.13 -58.79
C SER A 276 46.74 -4.25 -57.86
N SER A 277 47.59 -4.94 -57.08
CA SER A 277 49.07 -4.85 -57.02
C SER A 277 49.84 -3.53 -56.78
N THR A 278 50.40 -3.46 -55.55
CA THR A 278 51.81 -3.16 -55.18
C THR A 278 52.29 -1.71 -55.05
N MET A 279 52.54 -1.26 -53.80
CA MET A 279 53.88 -0.98 -53.27
C MET A 279 53.84 -0.71 -51.77
N ALA A 280 54.79 -1.30 -51.04
CA ALA A 280 54.92 -1.23 -49.60
C ALA A 280 55.73 0.00 -49.15
N CYS A 281 55.22 0.74 -48.17
CA CYS A 281 56.00 1.45 -47.16
C CYS A 281 55.22 1.42 -45.85
N ALA A 282 55.82 0.81 -44.83
CA ALA A 282 55.23 0.53 -43.53
C ALA A 282 54.96 1.81 -42.71
N LEU A 283 53.75 1.91 -42.16
CA LEU A 283 53.44 2.72 -40.98
C LEU A 283 53.35 1.80 -39.75
N PRO A 284 53.63 2.28 -38.52
CA PRO A 284 53.70 1.42 -37.36
C PRO A 284 52.32 0.84 -37.02
N ASN A 285 52.30 -0.49 -36.84
CA ASN A 285 51.19 -1.26 -36.31
C ASN A 285 50.72 -0.67 -34.97
N TRP A 286 49.61 0.06 -34.98
CA TRP A 286 48.66 -0.06 -33.87
C TRP A 286 47.80 -1.27 -34.22
N ALA A 287 47.88 -2.30 -33.38
CA ALA A 287 47.04 -3.47 -33.50
C ALA A 287 45.59 -3.01 -33.37
N ALA A 288 44.93 -2.85 -34.53
CA ALA A 288 43.50 -2.78 -34.66
C ALA A 288 42.96 -4.17 -34.32
N ASP A 289 42.71 -4.39 -33.04
CA ASP A 289 41.84 -5.47 -32.57
C ASP A 289 41.32 -5.06 -31.19
N ASN A 290 40.40 -4.10 -31.20
CA ASN A 290 39.53 -3.76 -30.09
C ASN A 290 38.31 -3.08 -30.71
N SER A 291 37.38 -3.87 -31.25
CA SER A 291 35.97 -3.47 -31.16
C SER A 291 35.62 -3.49 -29.66
N GLU A 292 36.09 -2.49 -28.94
CA GLU A 292 35.80 -2.30 -27.52
C GLU A 292 34.29 -2.09 -27.44
N LEU A 293 33.58 -3.11 -26.93
CA LEU A 293 32.17 -2.97 -26.59
C LEU A 293 32.01 -1.69 -25.77
N PRO A 294 31.00 -0.86 -26.07
CA PRO A 294 30.80 0.36 -25.30
C PRO A 294 30.60 0.02 -23.83
N SER A 295 31.27 0.77 -22.94
CA SER A 295 31.12 0.54 -21.50
C SER A 295 29.65 0.68 -21.09
N PRO A 296 29.14 -0.11 -20.12
CA PRO A 296 27.75 -0.02 -19.66
C PRO A 296 27.36 1.40 -19.23
N THR A 297 28.29 2.13 -18.61
CA THR A 297 28.10 3.53 -18.22
C THR A 297 27.89 4.45 -19.43
N MET A 298 28.62 4.23 -20.53
CA MET A 298 28.46 5.00 -21.77
C MET A 298 27.11 4.72 -22.44
N VAL A 299 26.67 3.46 -22.48
CA VAL A 299 25.34 3.08 -22.98
C VAL A 299 24.24 3.77 -22.17
N LEU A 300 24.38 3.78 -20.83
CA LEU A 300 23.42 4.44 -19.95
C LEU A 300 23.37 5.96 -20.18
N TYR A 301 24.52 6.62 -20.32
CA TYR A 301 24.55 8.05 -20.63
C TYR A 301 23.94 8.37 -21.99
N GLN A 302 24.23 7.57 -23.02
CA GLN A 302 23.59 7.75 -24.33
C GLN A 302 22.08 7.53 -24.24
N GLY A 303 21.63 6.47 -23.55
CA GLY A 303 20.21 6.21 -23.36
C GLY A 303 19.50 7.36 -22.66
N TYR A 304 20.11 7.94 -21.64
CA TYR A 304 19.60 9.12 -20.94
C TYR A 304 19.53 10.36 -21.86
N LEU A 305 20.57 10.61 -22.67
CA LEU A 305 20.57 11.70 -23.65
C LEU A 305 19.48 11.51 -24.70
N ASN A 306 19.26 10.29 -25.18
CA ASN A 306 18.20 9.97 -26.13
C ASN A 306 16.82 10.34 -25.53
N LEU A 307 16.56 10.01 -24.26
CA LEU A 307 15.31 10.39 -23.59
C LEU A 307 15.11 11.91 -23.46
N LEU A 308 16.18 12.67 -23.22
CA LEU A 308 16.10 14.13 -23.11
C LEU A 308 15.90 14.83 -24.46
N LEU A 309 16.37 14.20 -25.54
CA LEU A 309 16.35 14.77 -26.90
C LEU A 309 15.14 14.31 -27.74
N SER A 310 14.41 13.29 -27.29
CA SER A 310 13.24 12.77 -27.98
C SER A 310 12.00 13.65 -27.79
N ASP A 311 11.34 13.98 -28.90
CA ASP A 311 10.05 14.69 -28.91
C ASP A 311 8.93 13.79 -28.36
N SER A 312 8.08 14.36 -27.49
CA SER A 312 7.12 13.68 -26.60
C SER A 312 6.04 12.81 -27.25
N ASP A 313 5.92 12.81 -28.57
CA ASP A 313 4.72 12.31 -29.25
C ASP A 313 4.89 10.90 -29.83
N LYS A 314 6.09 10.27 -29.77
CA LYS A 314 6.35 9.02 -30.52
C LYS A 314 7.23 7.95 -29.84
N GLU A 315 7.78 8.15 -28.65
CA GLU A 315 8.65 7.13 -28.04
C GLU A 315 8.00 6.41 -26.86
N GLU A 316 8.04 5.08 -26.91
CA GLU A 316 7.71 4.19 -25.78
C GLU A 316 8.72 4.44 -24.66
N PHE A 317 8.22 4.82 -23.49
CA PHE A 317 9.06 5.09 -22.32
C PHE A 317 9.65 3.75 -21.82
N PRO A 318 10.87 3.75 -21.23
CA PRO A 318 11.50 2.50 -20.76
C PRO A 318 10.71 1.74 -19.69
N GLU A 319 9.71 2.40 -19.09
CA GLU A 319 8.83 1.90 -18.02
C GLU A 319 7.39 1.61 -18.51
N ALA A 320 7.09 1.79 -19.80
CA ALA A 320 5.75 1.66 -20.38
C ALA A 320 5.31 0.21 -20.60
#